data_AF-A0A3D1JU32-F1
#
_entry.id   AF-A0A3D1JU32-F1
#
_cell.length_a   1.000
_cell.length_b   1.000
_cell.length_c   1.000
_cell.angle_alpha   90.00
_cell.angle_beta   90.00
_cell.angle_gamma   90.00
#
_symmetry.space_group_name_H-M   'P 1'
#
loop_
_entity.id
_entity.type
_entity.pdbx_description
1 polymer ?
#
loop_
_entity_poly.entity_id
_entity_poly.type
_entity_poly.pdbx_seq_one_letter_code
_entity_poly.pdbx_strand_id
1 'polypeptide(L)'
;AAIISADDETLLSEAGIELSPTKMQQALSNMFYLAELIVRPTERLIVSYPKTVLGAAMQPSTLIDQLLSLFSDLKVSEPRFGTIFEKTEMSDEEKAREFGLKFGSRKNAYYHVLGEAKEAAVIKEHKKPYEAAFSLLTDEKKAAVNRYFDKTDETKIADGYDLFFKDFSKGGYVTSVSQLEKYFACPLQNYFAYGLRLQKRVTDVIENSLTGSFIHEVLEKYFTLFAEGKLDKQTVKEDEIRKIVSEISDEVSGEKDFLAFTMPGKHKTGFARLKGDCVKICVALTETIKNSSYNPYKLEAAFWNGSTDRQGNKLKNVYKPLTFTADGRTVSLRGKIDRIDVFENNFYVIDYKSYGKDISFQDVFFGTAIQLVAYMTAIEKEENKTPTGVFYLPVTVGYKAQSQAEEKRFHANGFFDCSYEKAAEMENSLRDLKVGQKVSGKFLKNSFTAKTVKDNSEAAGEIVRALNEKTGLDEDCELKITGSGAVKGSVLSSMGDYVSKLVEKAISEIGGGYVEAKPTQKACDFCDYKDICQKTDLTYRKHPKVGAENFAVAVEEENE
;
A
#
# COMPACT_ATOMS: atom_id res chain seq x y z
N ALA A 1 -41.63 -21.25 -0.09
CA ALA A 1 -42.70 -21.26 -1.11
C ALA A 1 -43.89 -22.01 -0.52
N ALA A 2 -45.11 -21.46 -0.63
CA ALA A 2 -46.30 -22.20 -0.18
C ALA A 2 -46.47 -23.45 -1.06
N ILE A 3 -46.82 -24.59 -0.44
CA ILE A 3 -46.99 -25.88 -1.13
C ILE A 3 -48.31 -25.90 -1.94
N ILE A 4 -49.28 -25.07 -1.55
CA ILE A 4 -50.60 -24.94 -2.19
C ILE A 4 -50.76 -23.49 -2.66
N SER A 5 -51.06 -23.30 -3.93
CA SER A 5 -51.31 -21.99 -4.54
C SER A 5 -52.79 -21.57 -4.40
N ALA A 6 -53.12 -20.34 -4.83
CA ALA A 6 -54.52 -19.87 -4.81
C ALA A 6 -55.40 -20.66 -5.80
N ASP A 7 -54.79 -21.08 -6.92
CA ASP A 7 -55.48 -21.85 -7.95
C ASP A 7 -55.71 -23.29 -7.47
N ASP A 8 -54.77 -23.85 -6.71
CA ASP A 8 -54.91 -25.17 -6.06
C ASP A 8 -56.01 -25.15 -4.98
N GLU A 9 -56.14 -24.07 -4.20
CA GLU A 9 -57.25 -23.87 -3.26
C GLU A 9 -58.61 -23.91 -3.98
N THR A 10 -58.69 -23.33 -5.18
CA THR A 10 -59.93 -23.30 -5.98
C THR A 10 -60.26 -24.69 -6.54
N LEU A 11 -59.27 -25.39 -7.11
CA LEU A 11 -59.43 -26.76 -7.64
C LEU A 11 -59.83 -27.77 -6.55
N LEU A 12 -59.23 -27.66 -5.36
CA LEU A 12 -59.55 -28.53 -4.23
C LEU A 12 -60.98 -28.27 -3.72
N SER A 13 -61.39 -27.00 -3.66
CA SER A 13 -62.77 -26.63 -3.32
C SER A 13 -63.78 -27.20 -4.33
N GLU A 14 -63.51 -27.11 -5.64
CA GLU A 14 -64.36 -27.69 -6.69
C GLU A 14 -64.42 -29.23 -6.62
N ALA A 15 -63.35 -29.88 -6.15
CA ALA A 15 -63.29 -31.30 -5.89
C ALA A 15 -63.96 -31.71 -4.55
N GLY A 16 -64.57 -30.77 -3.82
CA GLY A 16 -65.25 -31.01 -2.55
C GLY A 16 -64.33 -31.10 -1.33
N ILE A 17 -63.07 -30.67 -1.46
CA ILE A 17 -62.08 -30.62 -0.38
C ILE A 17 -61.94 -29.17 0.09
N GLU A 18 -62.64 -28.81 1.17
CA GLU A 18 -62.57 -27.46 1.73
C GLU A 18 -61.27 -27.24 2.52
N LEU A 19 -60.44 -26.30 2.06
CA LEU A 19 -59.30 -25.78 2.79
C LEU A 19 -59.69 -24.49 3.51
N SER A 20 -59.36 -24.38 4.81
CA SER A 20 -59.63 -23.16 5.59
C SER A 20 -58.43 -22.78 6.47
N PRO A 21 -58.11 -21.47 6.59
CA PRO A 21 -58.73 -20.35 5.87
C PRO A 21 -58.13 -20.17 4.47
N THR A 22 -58.98 -19.97 3.46
CA THR A 22 -58.53 -19.62 2.09
C THR A 22 -57.84 -18.26 2.08
N LYS A 23 -57.05 -17.94 1.05
CA LYS A 23 -56.44 -16.60 0.92
C LYS A 23 -57.47 -15.47 0.95
N MET A 24 -58.65 -15.68 0.36
CA MET A 24 -59.75 -14.72 0.40
C MET A 24 -60.33 -14.57 1.82
N GLN A 25 -60.54 -15.68 2.54
CA GLN A 25 -60.99 -15.65 3.94
C GLN A 25 -59.96 -14.94 4.83
N GLN A 26 -58.66 -15.20 4.64
CA GLN A 26 -57.59 -14.50 5.36
C GLN A 26 -57.61 -12.99 5.09
N ALA A 27 -57.80 -12.57 3.83
CA ALA A 27 -57.91 -11.16 3.48
C ALA A 27 -59.12 -10.49 4.17
N LEU A 28 -60.28 -11.14 4.17
CA LEU A 28 -61.50 -10.66 4.86
C LEU A 28 -61.32 -10.60 6.38
N SER A 29 -60.72 -11.64 6.99
CA SER A 29 -60.39 -11.64 8.42
C SER A 29 -59.44 -10.50 8.77
N ASN A 30 -58.42 -10.24 7.96
CA ASN A 30 -57.49 -9.13 8.16
C ASN A 30 -58.20 -7.77 8.11
N MET A 31 -59.16 -7.58 7.20
CA MET A 31 -59.98 -6.36 7.15
C MET A 31 -60.86 -6.23 8.41
N PHE A 32 -61.46 -7.32 8.88
CA PHE A 32 -62.24 -7.32 10.11
C PHE A 32 -61.39 -6.94 11.34
N TYR A 33 -60.20 -7.56 11.48
CA TYR A 33 -59.27 -7.22 12.56
C TYR A 33 -58.82 -5.75 12.50
N LEU A 34 -58.57 -5.23 11.31
CA LEU A 34 -58.23 -3.83 11.11
C LEU A 34 -59.37 -2.90 11.53
N ALA A 35 -60.62 -3.22 11.17
CA ALA A 35 -61.79 -2.46 11.61
C ALA A 35 -61.94 -2.50 13.13
N GLU A 36 -61.75 -3.66 13.74
CA GLU A 36 -61.77 -3.83 15.21
C GLU A 36 -60.69 -2.95 15.89
N LEU A 37 -59.47 -2.92 15.35
CA LEU A 37 -58.38 -2.09 15.85
C LEU A 37 -58.69 -0.59 15.76
N ILE A 38 -59.37 -0.15 14.70
CA ILE A 38 -59.74 1.25 14.48
C ILE A 38 -60.80 1.72 15.47
N VAL A 39 -61.75 0.86 15.88
CA VAL A 39 -62.85 1.24 16.80
C VAL A 39 -62.51 1.07 18.28
N ARG A 40 -61.39 0.43 18.62
CA ARG A 40 -60.97 0.20 20.02
C ARG A 40 -60.61 1.46 20.83
N PRO A 41 -59.92 2.48 20.28
CA PRO A 41 -59.52 3.64 21.08
C PRO A 41 -60.73 4.49 21.51
N THR A 42 -60.75 4.90 22.79
CA THR A 42 -61.86 5.70 23.36
C THR A 42 -61.61 7.20 23.30
N GLU A 43 -60.35 7.64 23.16
CA GLU A 43 -59.98 9.05 23.17
C GLU A 43 -59.32 9.50 21.85
N ARG A 44 -58.35 8.74 21.35
CA ARG A 44 -57.59 9.11 20.14
C ARG A 44 -57.04 7.90 19.41
N LEU A 45 -57.20 7.87 18.09
CA LEU A 45 -56.54 6.93 17.18
C LEU A 45 -55.46 7.65 16.36
N ILE A 46 -54.28 7.04 16.24
CA ILE A 46 -53.19 7.51 15.37
C ILE A 46 -52.87 6.37 14.40
N VAL A 47 -52.99 6.65 13.09
CA VAL A 47 -52.60 5.73 12.02
C VAL A 47 -51.35 6.28 11.35
N SER A 48 -50.28 5.50 11.28
CA SER A 48 -49.00 5.89 10.70
C SER A 48 -48.49 4.84 9.71
N TYR A 49 -47.71 5.29 8.73
CA TYR A 49 -47.03 4.43 7.76
C TYR A 49 -45.64 4.98 7.45
N PRO A 50 -44.63 4.13 7.20
CA PRO A 50 -43.32 4.59 6.80
C PRO A 50 -43.35 5.05 5.34
N LYS A 51 -42.67 6.16 5.04
CA LYS A 51 -42.37 6.54 3.65
C LYS A 51 -41.23 5.72 3.06
N THR A 52 -40.29 5.29 3.90
CA THR A 52 -39.13 4.51 3.48
C THR A 52 -38.82 3.38 4.47
N VAL A 53 -38.38 2.25 3.95
CA VAL A 53 -37.82 1.13 4.73
C VAL A 53 -36.52 0.72 4.07
N LEU A 54 -35.41 0.76 4.82
CA LEU A 54 -34.06 0.45 4.31
C LEU A 54 -33.68 1.23 3.02
N GLY A 55 -34.16 2.47 2.90
CA GLY A 55 -33.90 3.33 1.74
C GLY A 55 -34.85 3.13 0.54
N ALA A 56 -35.71 2.10 0.56
CA ALA A 56 -36.72 1.91 -0.48
C ALA A 56 -38.00 2.70 -0.15
N ALA A 57 -38.60 3.33 -1.17
CA ALA A 57 -39.87 4.04 -1.03
C ALA A 57 -41.03 3.05 -0.81
N MET A 58 -41.88 3.36 0.16
CA MET A 58 -43.07 2.58 0.49
C MET A 58 -44.32 3.35 0.09
N GLN A 59 -45.33 2.62 -0.42
CA GLN A 59 -46.65 3.19 -0.69
C GLN A 59 -47.56 3.01 0.53
N PRO A 60 -48.43 3.99 0.83
CA PRO A 60 -49.44 3.81 1.86
C PRO A 60 -50.40 2.67 1.49
N SER A 61 -50.96 2.04 2.52
CA SER A 61 -52.08 1.11 2.34
C SER A 61 -53.31 1.87 1.84
N THR A 62 -54.17 1.20 1.06
CA THR A 62 -55.48 1.72 0.62
C THR A 62 -56.39 2.15 1.77
N LEU A 63 -56.15 1.65 2.98
CA LEU A 63 -56.80 2.12 4.20
C LEU A 63 -56.64 3.63 4.41
N ILE A 64 -55.46 4.18 4.13
CA ILE A 64 -55.18 5.60 4.33
C ILE A 64 -56.11 6.45 3.46
N ASP A 65 -56.26 6.07 2.19
CA ASP A 65 -57.16 6.74 1.25
C ASP A 65 -58.62 6.64 1.69
N GLN A 66 -59.04 5.47 2.19
CA GLN A 66 -60.38 5.27 2.75
C GLN A 66 -60.63 6.19 3.96
N LEU A 67 -59.69 6.28 4.90
CA LEU A 67 -59.82 7.16 6.06
C LEU A 67 -59.90 8.63 5.66
N LEU A 68 -59.09 9.08 4.71
CA LEU A 68 -59.13 10.46 4.19
C LEU A 68 -60.46 10.77 3.48
N SER A 69 -61.06 9.77 2.82
CA SER A 69 -62.37 9.93 2.18
C SER A 69 -63.53 10.01 3.19
N LEU A 70 -63.42 9.33 4.32
CA LEU A 70 -64.45 9.30 5.37
C LEU A 70 -64.42 10.55 6.26
N PHE A 71 -63.26 11.19 6.42
CA PHE A 71 -63.07 12.33 7.31
C PHE A 71 -62.46 13.51 6.54
N SER A 72 -63.28 14.45 6.08
CA SER A 72 -62.86 15.61 5.27
C SER A 72 -61.86 16.54 5.95
N ASP A 73 -61.86 16.57 7.28
CA ASP A 73 -60.95 17.41 8.07
C ASP A 73 -59.64 16.69 8.44
N LEU A 74 -59.53 15.40 8.12
CA LEU A 74 -58.35 14.60 8.43
C LEU A 74 -57.21 14.96 7.47
N LYS A 75 -56.08 15.41 8.03
CA LYS A 75 -54.88 15.73 7.27
C LYS A 75 -53.76 14.77 7.63
N VAL A 76 -53.09 14.23 6.60
CA VAL A 76 -51.84 13.51 6.81
C VAL A 76 -50.80 14.50 7.32
N SER A 77 -50.25 14.22 8.50
CA SER A 77 -49.15 14.99 9.05
C SER A 77 -47.87 14.17 8.94
N GLU A 78 -46.82 14.82 8.46
CA GLU A 78 -45.49 14.24 8.48
C GLU A 78 -44.81 14.65 9.78
N PRO A 79 -44.34 13.69 10.61
CA PRO A 79 -43.54 14.05 11.75
C PRO A 79 -42.21 14.63 11.23
N ARG A 80 -41.96 15.91 11.54
CA ARG A 80 -40.84 16.68 10.99
C ARG A 80 -39.56 16.37 11.76
N PHE A 81 -38.97 15.21 11.49
CA PHE A 81 -37.66 14.83 12.03
C PHE A 81 -36.54 15.38 11.15
N GLY A 82 -36.33 16.70 11.15
CA GLY A 82 -35.20 17.33 10.47
C GLY A 82 -34.63 18.50 11.28
N THR A 83 -33.44 18.98 10.88
CA THR A 83 -32.73 20.18 11.36
C THR A 83 -33.45 21.50 10.98
N ILE A 84 -34.76 21.43 10.79
CA ILE A 84 -35.56 22.46 10.13
C ILE A 84 -36.37 23.23 11.17
N PHE A 85 -35.68 24.02 12.00
CA PHE A 85 -36.33 25.18 12.62
C PHE A 85 -36.22 26.43 11.73
N GLU A 86 -35.40 26.40 10.66
CA GLU A 86 -35.12 27.58 9.82
C GLU A 86 -36.08 27.78 8.64
N LYS A 87 -36.90 26.80 8.22
CA LYS A 87 -37.68 26.91 6.95
C LYS A 87 -39.20 26.90 7.07
N THR A 88 -39.77 26.89 8.28
CA THR A 88 -41.24 26.95 8.42
C THR A 88 -41.65 27.79 9.61
N GLU A 89 -42.56 28.74 9.40
CA GLU A 89 -43.25 29.43 10.49
C GLU A 89 -44.03 28.39 11.31
N MET A 90 -43.62 28.20 12.56
CA MET A 90 -44.29 27.34 13.52
C MET A 90 -44.81 28.18 14.68
N SER A 91 -45.98 27.82 15.18
CA SER A 91 -46.51 28.37 16.43
C SER A 91 -45.64 27.96 17.62
N ASP A 92 -45.71 28.71 18.71
CA ASP A 92 -44.93 28.41 19.92
C ASP A 92 -45.37 27.09 20.59
N GLU A 93 -46.65 26.71 20.45
CA GLU A 93 -47.17 25.42 20.93
C GLU A 93 -46.59 24.24 20.13
N GLU A 94 -46.47 24.37 18.80
CA GLU A 94 -45.86 23.35 17.96
C GLU A 94 -44.38 23.17 18.24
N LYS A 95 -43.66 24.29 18.47
CA LYS A 95 -42.26 24.27 18.91
C LYS A 95 -42.13 23.57 20.26
N ALA A 96 -42.95 23.92 21.25
CA ALA A 96 -42.91 23.31 22.57
C ALA A 96 -43.16 21.79 22.52
N ARG A 97 -44.10 21.34 21.68
CA ARG A 97 -44.38 19.91 21.46
C ARG A 97 -43.20 19.19 20.82
N GLU A 98 -42.59 19.78 19.79
CA GLU A 98 -41.38 19.25 19.15
C GLU A 98 -40.20 19.16 20.12
N PHE A 99 -39.96 20.22 20.90
CA PHE A 99 -38.93 20.20 21.95
C PHE A 99 -39.21 19.13 23.00
N GLY A 100 -40.48 18.96 23.40
CA GLY A 100 -40.89 17.88 24.30
C GLY A 100 -40.59 16.48 23.74
N LEU A 101 -40.75 16.26 22.44
CA LEU A 101 -40.43 14.98 21.79
C LEU A 101 -38.91 14.75 21.68
N LYS A 102 -38.15 15.77 21.27
CA LYS A 102 -36.69 15.69 21.08
C LYS A 102 -35.92 15.64 22.42
N PHE A 103 -36.36 16.40 23.42
CA PHE A 103 -35.63 16.58 24.69
C PHE A 103 -36.38 16.05 25.92
N GLY A 104 -37.55 15.43 25.75
CA GLY A 104 -38.39 14.94 26.86
C GLY A 104 -37.77 13.85 27.73
N SER A 105 -36.63 13.28 27.31
CA SER A 105 -35.80 12.44 28.16
C SER A 105 -34.34 12.85 28.07
N ARG A 106 -33.58 12.65 29.16
CA ARG A 106 -32.11 12.87 29.17
C ARG A 106 -31.37 12.03 28.12
N LYS A 107 -31.94 10.89 27.71
CA LYS A 107 -31.36 10.03 26.66
C LYS A 107 -31.55 10.66 25.29
N ASN A 108 -32.77 11.07 24.95
CA ASN A 108 -33.06 11.71 23.68
C ASN A 108 -32.32 13.05 23.57
N ALA A 109 -32.33 13.85 24.64
CA ALA A 109 -31.59 15.10 24.71
C ALA A 109 -30.10 14.93 24.37
N TYR A 110 -29.45 13.90 24.92
CA TYR A 110 -28.05 13.60 24.61
C TYR A 110 -27.83 13.31 23.12
N TYR A 111 -28.63 12.43 22.51
CA TYR A 111 -28.45 12.06 21.10
C TYR A 111 -28.80 13.18 20.13
N HIS A 112 -29.82 13.99 20.44
CA HIS A 112 -30.16 15.17 19.65
C HIS A 112 -29.08 16.25 19.76
N VAL A 113 -28.57 16.52 20.97
CA VAL A 113 -27.44 17.45 21.15
C VAL A 113 -26.21 16.94 20.37
N LEU A 114 -25.89 15.65 20.44
CA LEU A 114 -24.76 15.06 19.72
C LEU A 114 -24.93 15.10 18.19
N GLY A 115 -26.13 14.83 17.67
CA GLY A 115 -26.40 14.79 16.23
C GLY A 115 -26.41 16.18 15.59
N GLU A 116 -26.97 17.18 16.27
CA GLU A 116 -27.17 18.53 15.75
C GLU A 116 -25.94 19.41 15.96
N ALA A 117 -25.10 19.08 16.95
CA ALA A 117 -23.84 19.79 17.15
C ALA A 117 -22.84 19.59 15.98
N LYS A 118 -23.06 18.61 15.09
CA LYS A 118 -22.34 18.48 13.81
C LYS A 118 -22.64 19.61 12.82
N GLU A 119 -23.83 20.21 12.90
CA GLU A 119 -24.27 21.36 12.10
C GLU A 119 -24.16 22.69 12.88
N ALA A 120 -23.69 22.67 14.14
CA ALA A 120 -23.66 23.85 15.02
C ALA A 120 -22.65 24.94 14.64
N ALA A 121 -21.84 24.74 13.59
CA ALA A 121 -21.16 25.84 12.93
C ALA A 121 -22.14 26.77 12.15
N VAL A 122 -23.36 26.30 11.86
CA VAL A 122 -24.32 26.95 10.96
C VAL A 122 -25.49 27.62 11.71
N ILE A 123 -25.95 27.10 12.86
CA ILE A 123 -27.21 27.59 13.46
C ILE A 123 -26.93 28.61 14.59
N LYS A 124 -26.82 29.90 14.22
CA LYS A 124 -26.64 31.01 15.18
C LYS A 124 -27.90 31.40 15.95
N GLU A 125 -29.11 31.03 15.49
CA GLU A 125 -30.36 31.56 16.06
C GLU A 125 -31.10 30.64 17.05
N HIS A 126 -30.84 29.33 17.08
CA HIS A 126 -31.56 28.38 17.94
C HIS A 126 -30.73 27.77 19.08
N LYS A 127 -29.71 28.50 19.56
CA LYS A 127 -28.83 28.04 20.65
C LYS A 127 -29.55 27.72 21.96
N LYS A 128 -30.59 28.48 22.35
CA LYS A 128 -31.15 28.43 23.72
C LYS A 128 -31.70 27.06 24.15
N PRO A 129 -32.53 26.35 23.36
CA PRO A 129 -33.07 25.06 23.78
C PRO A 129 -32.01 23.94 23.79
N TYR A 130 -31.05 23.99 22.86
CA TYR A 130 -29.94 23.04 22.81
C TYR A 130 -28.92 23.30 23.91
N GLU A 131 -28.62 24.56 24.24
CA GLU A 131 -27.81 24.95 25.41
C GLU A 131 -28.48 24.53 26.71
N ALA A 132 -29.81 24.73 26.82
CA ALA A 132 -30.58 24.23 27.95
C ALA A 132 -30.51 22.70 28.04
N ALA A 133 -30.72 21.98 26.93
CA ALA A 133 -30.61 20.53 26.89
C ALA A 133 -29.20 20.03 27.23
N PHE A 134 -28.16 20.68 26.72
CA PHE A 134 -26.75 20.39 27.01
C PHE A 134 -26.43 20.65 28.48
N SER A 135 -26.91 21.75 29.07
CA SER A 135 -26.67 22.08 30.48
C SER A 135 -27.29 21.04 31.43
N LEU A 136 -28.39 20.40 31.03
CA LEU A 136 -29.06 19.33 31.77
C LEU A 136 -28.41 17.94 31.60
N LEU A 137 -27.42 17.80 30.72
CA LEU A 137 -26.64 16.57 30.61
C LEU A 137 -25.73 16.37 31.82
N THR A 138 -25.39 15.12 32.11
CA THR A 138 -24.34 14.78 33.09
C THR A 138 -22.98 15.24 32.57
N ASP A 139 -22.03 15.48 33.48
CA ASP A 139 -20.69 15.94 33.10
C ASP A 139 -19.97 14.94 32.18
N GLU A 140 -20.15 13.63 32.41
CA GLU A 140 -19.66 12.57 31.51
C GLU A 140 -20.19 12.75 30.07
N LYS A 141 -21.49 13.03 29.92
CA LYS A 141 -22.11 13.22 28.60
C LYS A 141 -21.72 14.55 27.97
N LYS A 142 -21.58 15.61 28.75
CA LYS A 142 -21.03 16.90 28.29
C LYS A 142 -19.61 16.71 27.75
N ALA A 143 -18.77 15.98 28.48
CA ALA A 143 -17.41 15.65 28.05
C ALA A 143 -17.40 14.79 26.78
N ALA A 144 -18.30 13.81 26.65
CA ALA A 144 -18.42 13.00 25.44
C ALA A 144 -18.85 13.82 24.20
N VAL A 145 -19.82 14.73 24.37
CA VAL A 145 -20.22 15.71 23.34
C VAL A 145 -19.01 16.55 22.99
N ASN A 146 -18.39 17.24 23.94
CA ASN A 146 -17.23 18.11 23.68
C ASN A 146 -16.08 17.36 23.01
N ARG A 147 -15.73 16.15 23.44
CA ARG A 147 -14.67 15.32 22.81
C ARG A 147 -14.97 14.96 21.36
N TYR A 148 -16.24 14.81 21.00
CA TYR A 148 -16.63 14.57 19.61
C TYR A 148 -16.38 15.80 18.71
N PHE A 149 -16.42 17.02 19.29
CA PHE A 149 -16.26 18.29 18.58
C PHE A 149 -14.84 18.85 18.66
N ASP A 150 -14.17 18.70 19.80
CA ASP A 150 -12.76 19.00 20.01
C ASP A 150 -11.90 17.89 19.39
N LYS A 151 -12.05 17.68 18.08
CA LYS A 151 -11.05 16.97 17.29
C LYS A 151 -9.82 17.86 17.21
N THR A 152 -9.02 17.87 18.27
CA THR A 152 -7.64 18.30 18.15
C THR A 152 -6.93 17.21 17.35
N ASP A 153 -6.72 17.50 16.08
CA ASP A 153 -5.77 16.73 15.29
C ASP A 153 -4.39 16.99 15.86
N GLU A 154 -3.98 16.21 16.85
CA GLU A 154 -2.62 16.25 17.36
C GLU A 154 -1.68 15.86 16.21
N THR A 155 -1.09 16.87 15.58
CA THR A 155 -0.13 16.73 14.49
C THR A 155 1.29 16.54 15.00
N LYS A 156 1.48 16.66 16.32
CA LYS A 156 2.76 16.57 16.98
C LYS A 156 2.66 15.75 18.26
N ILE A 157 3.61 14.84 18.46
CA ILE A 157 3.76 14.06 19.68
C ILE A 157 5.01 14.49 20.45
N ALA A 158 5.02 14.25 21.76
CA ALA A 158 6.21 14.45 22.58
C ALA A 158 7.26 13.35 22.34
N ASP A 159 8.54 13.68 22.55
CA ASP A 159 9.68 12.74 22.59
C ASP A 159 9.82 11.82 21.36
N GLY A 160 9.63 12.38 20.16
CA GLY A 160 9.71 11.63 18.89
C GLY A 160 11.03 10.85 18.72
N TYR A 161 12.18 11.41 19.10
CA TYR A 161 13.47 10.70 19.04
C TYR A 161 13.46 9.39 19.83
N ASP A 162 12.94 9.41 21.05
CA ASP A 162 12.89 8.24 21.92
C ASP A 162 11.86 7.22 21.41
N LEU A 163 10.72 7.71 20.94
CA LEU A 163 9.66 6.84 20.43
C LEU A 163 10.08 6.12 19.14
N PHE A 164 10.66 6.84 18.19
CA PHE A 164 10.90 6.35 16.83
C PHE A 164 12.28 5.73 16.61
N PHE A 165 13.31 6.21 17.30
CA PHE A 165 14.69 5.87 16.95
C PHE A 165 15.46 5.14 18.06
N LYS A 166 15.04 5.23 19.32
CA LYS A 166 15.80 4.64 20.42
C LYS A 166 15.95 3.13 20.28
N ASP A 167 17.20 2.67 20.29
CA ASP A 167 17.51 1.24 20.35
C ASP A 167 17.70 0.81 21.80
N PHE A 168 16.67 0.18 22.36
CA PHE A 168 16.70 -0.32 23.73
C PHE A 168 17.66 -1.50 23.95
N SER A 169 18.11 -2.16 22.88
CA SER A 169 18.97 -3.35 22.99
C SER A 169 20.45 -3.02 23.14
N LYS A 170 20.94 -2.03 22.39
CA LYS A 170 22.37 -1.66 22.32
C LYS A 170 22.66 -0.21 22.71
N GLY A 171 21.61 0.58 23.00
CA GLY A 171 21.72 2.02 23.23
C GLY A 171 21.89 2.81 21.93
N GLY A 172 21.64 4.13 22.01
CA GLY A 172 21.72 5.04 20.86
C GLY A 172 20.42 5.12 20.04
N TYR A 173 20.51 5.82 18.91
CA TYR A 173 19.38 6.05 18.01
C TYR A 173 19.66 5.43 16.64
N VAL A 174 18.70 4.63 16.14
CA VAL A 174 18.79 3.99 14.84
C VAL A 174 17.45 4.09 14.12
N THR A 175 17.52 4.21 12.81
CA THR A 175 16.36 4.17 11.91
C THR A 175 16.64 3.20 10.77
N SER A 176 15.63 2.92 9.94
CA SER A 176 15.76 2.09 8.73
C SER A 176 15.23 2.83 7.52
N VAL A 177 15.73 2.52 6.32
CA VAL A 177 15.24 3.19 5.11
C VAL A 177 13.74 2.98 4.92
N SER A 178 13.22 1.78 5.19
CA SER A 178 11.78 1.50 5.09
C SER A 178 10.92 2.37 6.04
N GLN A 179 11.46 2.79 7.18
CA GLN A 179 10.79 3.73 8.09
C GLN A 179 10.73 5.13 7.49
N LEU A 180 11.84 5.59 6.92
CA LEU A 180 11.93 6.89 6.27
C LEU A 180 11.03 6.95 5.03
N GLU A 181 11.07 5.95 4.15
CA GLU A 181 10.17 5.86 2.98
C GLU A 181 8.70 5.87 3.40
N LYS A 182 8.35 5.18 4.51
CA LYS A 182 6.98 5.19 5.06
C LYS A 182 6.59 6.56 5.61
N TYR A 183 7.53 7.29 6.21
CA TYR A 183 7.31 8.66 6.66
C TYR A 183 7.09 9.63 5.50
N PHE A 184 7.92 9.53 4.46
CA PHE A 184 7.77 10.32 3.24
C PHE A 184 6.44 10.03 2.52
N ALA A 185 5.98 8.78 2.56
CA ALA A 185 4.66 8.41 2.07
C ALA A 185 3.53 9.05 2.89
N CYS A 186 3.58 8.97 4.23
CA CYS A 186 2.67 9.66 5.13
C CYS A 186 3.20 9.65 6.59
N PRO A 187 3.33 10.82 7.27
CA PRO A 187 3.82 10.90 8.65
C PRO A 187 2.95 10.10 9.63
N LEU A 188 1.62 10.19 9.49
CA LEU A 188 0.70 9.41 10.34
C LEU A 188 0.84 7.90 10.12
N GLN A 189 1.10 7.46 8.89
CA GLN A 189 1.35 6.05 8.58
C GLN A 189 2.63 5.55 9.27
N ASN A 190 3.68 6.38 9.30
CA ASN A 190 4.89 6.10 10.06
C ASN A 190 4.61 6.04 11.58
N TYR A 191 3.79 6.94 12.11
CA TYR A 191 3.39 6.90 13.52
C TYR A 191 2.71 5.59 13.90
N PHE A 192 1.74 5.13 13.10
CA PHE A 192 1.07 3.85 13.36
C PHE A 192 2.02 2.65 13.25
N ALA A 193 2.91 2.64 12.24
CA ALA A 193 3.81 1.53 11.98
C ALA A 193 5.00 1.44 12.95
N TYR A 194 5.61 2.56 13.31
CA TYR A 194 6.87 2.61 14.05
C TYR A 194 6.76 3.24 15.44
N GLY A 195 5.82 4.18 15.62
CA GLY A 195 5.53 4.77 16.92
C GLY A 195 4.67 3.84 17.78
N LEU A 196 3.44 3.56 17.33
CA LEU A 196 2.51 2.64 18.02
C LEU A 196 2.80 1.17 17.74
N ARG A 197 3.55 0.87 16.67
CA ARG A 197 3.93 -0.50 16.26
C ARG A 197 2.74 -1.43 16.03
N LEU A 198 1.67 -0.89 15.44
CA LEU A 198 0.48 -1.66 15.11
C LEU A 198 0.83 -2.78 14.11
N GLN A 199 0.33 -3.98 14.36
CA GLN A 199 0.55 -5.15 13.52
C GLN A 199 -0.77 -5.63 12.93
N LYS A 200 -0.71 -6.15 11.69
CA LYS A 200 -1.84 -6.89 11.13
C LYS A 200 -2.03 -8.20 11.89
N ARG A 201 -3.27 -8.69 11.89
CA ARG A 201 -3.55 -10.06 12.31
C ARG A 201 -2.92 -11.02 11.31
N VAL A 202 -2.04 -11.91 11.79
CA VAL A 202 -1.48 -13.00 10.99
C VAL A 202 -2.61 -13.98 10.61
N THR A 203 -2.64 -14.39 9.35
CA THR A 203 -3.60 -15.38 8.84
C THR A 203 -2.84 -16.57 8.25
N ASP A 204 -3.40 -17.79 8.32
CA ASP A 204 -2.73 -19.04 7.90
C ASP A 204 -2.60 -19.23 6.37
N VAL A 205 -2.66 -18.14 5.58
CA VAL A 205 -2.50 -18.19 4.13
C VAL A 205 -1.03 -17.96 3.80
N ILE A 206 -0.42 -18.80 2.95
CA ILE A 206 0.91 -18.53 2.40
C ILE A 206 0.82 -17.19 1.65
N GLU A 207 1.35 -16.15 2.26
CA GLU A 207 1.39 -14.83 1.67
C GLU A 207 2.42 -14.78 0.54
N ASN A 208 2.18 -13.90 -0.44
CA ASN A 208 3.17 -13.61 -1.50
C ASN A 208 4.52 -13.13 -0.93
N SER A 209 4.51 -12.55 0.28
CA SER A 209 5.70 -12.15 1.04
C SER A 209 6.61 -13.34 1.33
N LEU A 210 6.07 -14.46 1.83
CA LEU A 210 6.84 -15.67 2.17
C LEU A 210 7.50 -16.29 0.93
N THR A 211 6.78 -16.31 -0.20
CA THR A 211 7.33 -16.79 -1.49
C THR A 211 8.49 -15.90 -1.96
N GLY A 212 8.35 -14.57 -1.82
CA GLY A 212 9.42 -13.63 -2.10
C GLY A 212 10.65 -13.89 -1.24
N SER A 213 10.48 -13.97 0.09
CA SER A 213 11.58 -14.26 1.01
C SER A 213 12.31 -15.57 0.69
N PHE A 214 11.58 -16.62 0.29
CA PHE A 214 12.19 -17.87 -0.14
C PHE A 214 13.06 -17.70 -1.39
N ILE A 215 12.58 -16.97 -2.40
CA ILE A 215 13.34 -16.69 -3.63
C ILE A 215 14.60 -15.89 -3.30
N HIS A 216 14.51 -14.88 -2.44
CA HIS A 216 15.68 -14.10 -2.00
C HIS A 216 16.75 -14.98 -1.37
N GLU A 217 16.38 -15.84 -0.41
CA GLU A 217 17.33 -16.71 0.29
C GLU A 217 18.03 -17.69 -0.67
N VAL A 218 17.29 -18.26 -1.64
CA VAL A 218 17.88 -19.11 -2.68
C VAL A 218 18.86 -18.32 -3.57
N LEU A 219 18.50 -17.10 -3.96
CA LEU A 219 19.37 -16.24 -4.77
C LEU A 219 20.62 -15.79 -4.02
N GLU A 220 20.51 -15.43 -2.73
CA GLU A 220 21.66 -15.13 -1.88
C GLU A 220 22.64 -16.30 -1.91
N LYS A 221 22.18 -17.50 -1.52
CA LYS A 221 23.05 -18.68 -1.40
C LYS A 221 23.68 -19.04 -2.75
N TYR A 222 22.91 -18.94 -3.83
CA TYR A 222 23.41 -19.22 -5.18
C TYR A 222 24.48 -18.22 -5.63
N PHE A 223 24.21 -16.91 -5.54
CA PHE A 223 25.17 -15.89 -5.99
C PHE A 223 26.39 -15.74 -5.07
N THR A 224 26.27 -16.15 -3.81
CA THR A 224 27.43 -16.26 -2.90
C THR A 224 28.49 -17.22 -3.45
N LEU A 225 28.11 -18.27 -4.18
CA LEU A 225 29.07 -19.19 -4.80
C LEU A 225 29.98 -18.49 -5.83
N PHE A 226 29.46 -17.51 -6.57
CA PHE A 226 30.28 -16.70 -7.48
C PHE A 226 31.18 -15.73 -6.71
N ALA A 227 30.65 -15.05 -5.68
CA ALA A 227 31.41 -14.12 -4.85
C ALA A 227 32.59 -14.81 -4.12
N GLU A 228 32.41 -16.06 -3.71
CA GLU A 228 33.45 -16.87 -3.07
C GLU A 228 34.39 -17.59 -4.07
N GLY A 229 34.18 -17.42 -5.38
CA GLY A 229 34.97 -18.09 -6.42
C GLY A 229 34.75 -19.60 -6.53
N LYS A 230 33.68 -20.13 -5.93
CA LYS A 230 33.29 -21.55 -6.02
C LYS A 230 32.60 -21.89 -7.34
N LEU A 231 31.97 -20.89 -7.97
CA LEU A 231 31.44 -20.98 -9.32
C LEU A 231 32.11 -19.92 -10.20
N ASP A 232 32.46 -20.33 -11.42
CA ASP A 232 32.98 -19.45 -12.44
C ASP A 232 31.90 -19.23 -13.52
N LYS A 233 31.54 -17.96 -13.73
CA LYS A 233 30.51 -17.58 -14.69
C LYS A 233 30.84 -17.99 -16.12
N GLN A 234 32.12 -18.10 -16.50
CA GLN A 234 32.53 -18.47 -17.85
C GLN A 234 32.34 -19.96 -18.15
N THR A 235 32.39 -20.81 -17.12
CA THR A 235 32.42 -22.27 -17.27
C THR A 235 31.13 -22.96 -16.83
N VAL A 236 30.33 -22.32 -15.96
CA VAL A 236 29.11 -22.89 -15.42
C VAL A 236 28.06 -23.19 -16.51
N LYS A 237 27.56 -24.42 -16.52
CA LYS A 237 26.55 -24.92 -17.49
C LYS A 237 25.16 -24.97 -16.86
N GLU A 238 24.13 -24.90 -17.70
CA GLU A 238 22.74 -24.89 -17.23
C GLU A 238 22.37 -26.11 -16.37
N ASP A 239 22.83 -27.31 -16.73
CA ASP A 239 22.57 -28.53 -15.94
C ASP A 239 23.17 -28.46 -14.53
N GLU A 240 24.33 -27.83 -14.40
CA GLU A 240 24.99 -27.60 -13.11
C GLU A 240 24.21 -26.57 -12.28
N ILE A 241 23.74 -25.48 -12.89
CA ILE A 241 22.85 -24.49 -12.24
C ILE A 241 21.60 -25.18 -11.70
N ARG A 242 20.94 -26.00 -12.52
CA ARG A 242 19.72 -26.75 -12.15
C ARG A 242 19.94 -27.61 -10.91
N LYS A 243 21.07 -28.33 -10.87
CA LYS A 243 21.43 -29.18 -9.74
C LYS A 243 21.68 -28.36 -8.46
N ILE A 244 22.55 -27.35 -8.55
CA ILE A 244 22.93 -26.51 -7.40
C ILE A 244 21.71 -25.80 -6.81
N VAL A 245 20.89 -25.18 -7.66
CA VAL A 245 19.71 -24.43 -7.20
C VAL A 245 18.67 -25.36 -6.57
N SER A 246 18.52 -26.59 -7.08
CA SER A 246 17.63 -27.58 -6.46
C SER A 246 18.12 -27.95 -5.06
N GLU A 247 19.42 -28.22 -4.90
CA GLU A 247 20.03 -28.55 -3.60
C GLU A 247 19.88 -27.41 -2.58
N ILE A 248 20.18 -26.16 -3.01
CA ILE A 248 19.97 -24.96 -2.19
C ILE A 248 18.49 -24.81 -1.80
N SER A 249 17.57 -25.01 -2.75
CA SER A 249 16.13 -24.87 -2.47
C SER A 249 15.63 -25.92 -1.46
N ASP A 250 16.18 -27.13 -1.51
CA ASP A 250 15.92 -28.17 -0.51
C ASP A 250 16.42 -27.76 0.88
N GLU A 251 17.65 -27.25 0.97
CA GLU A 251 18.23 -26.73 2.20
C GLU A 251 17.37 -25.61 2.81
N VAL A 252 17.06 -24.57 2.02
CA VAL A 252 16.27 -23.41 2.48
C VAL A 252 14.89 -23.83 2.96
N SER A 253 14.24 -24.80 2.31
CA SER A 253 12.92 -25.27 2.73
C SER A 253 12.90 -26.01 4.07
N GLY A 254 14.06 -26.48 4.53
CA GLY A 254 14.24 -27.07 5.85
C GLY A 254 14.38 -26.04 6.98
N GLU A 255 14.57 -24.76 6.64
CA GLU A 255 14.70 -23.69 7.63
C GLU A 255 13.36 -23.38 8.29
N LYS A 256 13.41 -22.96 9.56
CA LYS A 256 12.23 -22.76 10.42
C LYS A 256 11.18 -21.85 9.79
N ASP A 257 11.62 -20.80 9.10
CA ASP A 257 10.76 -19.78 8.52
C ASP A 257 10.02 -20.27 7.27
N PHE A 258 10.51 -21.35 6.64
CA PHE A 258 9.98 -21.91 5.39
C PHE A 258 9.33 -23.29 5.55
N LEU A 259 9.21 -23.80 6.78
CA LEU A 259 8.58 -25.09 7.08
C LEU A 259 7.13 -25.21 6.56
N ALA A 260 6.43 -24.09 6.38
CA ALA A 260 5.10 -24.08 5.78
C ALA A 260 5.07 -24.74 4.38
N PHE A 261 6.18 -24.71 3.63
CA PHE A 261 6.29 -25.35 2.32
C PHE A 261 6.48 -26.88 2.39
N THR A 262 6.98 -27.41 3.51
CA THR A 262 7.30 -28.84 3.70
C THR A 262 6.20 -29.63 4.39
N MET A 263 5.16 -28.95 4.91
CA MET A 263 4.03 -29.58 5.59
C MET A 263 3.27 -30.58 4.68
N PRO A 264 2.94 -31.80 5.15
CA PRO A 264 2.24 -32.80 4.34
C PRO A 264 0.84 -32.32 3.91
N GLY A 265 0.62 -32.06 2.61
CA GLY A 265 -0.70 -31.66 2.09
C GLY A 265 -0.68 -30.86 0.79
N LYS A 266 -1.68 -29.98 0.63
CA LYS A 266 -2.07 -29.21 -0.59
C LYS A 266 -0.96 -28.35 -1.23
N HIS A 267 0.22 -28.26 -0.64
CA HIS A 267 1.30 -27.36 -1.07
C HIS A 267 2.48 -28.05 -1.77
N LYS A 268 2.56 -29.39 -1.80
CA LYS A 268 3.67 -30.11 -2.48
C LYS A 268 3.84 -29.72 -3.96
N THR A 269 2.74 -29.61 -4.69
CA THR A 269 2.76 -29.21 -6.11
C THR A 269 3.15 -27.75 -6.29
N GLY A 270 2.76 -26.87 -5.36
CA GLY A 270 3.15 -25.46 -5.37
C GLY A 270 4.65 -25.29 -5.09
N PHE A 271 5.19 -26.04 -4.14
CA PHE A 271 6.61 -25.98 -3.80
C PHE A 271 7.51 -26.54 -4.92
N ALA A 272 7.13 -27.65 -5.55
CA ALA A 272 7.86 -28.17 -6.72
C ALA A 272 7.90 -27.16 -7.88
N ARG A 273 6.82 -26.39 -8.08
CA ARG A 273 6.79 -25.30 -9.06
C ARG A 273 7.72 -24.16 -8.64
N LEU A 274 7.69 -23.74 -7.37
CA LEU A 274 8.56 -22.70 -6.83
C LEU A 274 10.05 -23.03 -7.02
N LYS A 275 10.46 -24.28 -6.83
CA LYS A 275 11.82 -24.71 -7.15
C LYS A 275 12.17 -24.56 -8.63
N GLY A 276 11.26 -25.02 -9.51
CA GLY A 276 11.43 -24.85 -10.97
C GLY A 276 11.51 -23.39 -11.37
N ASP A 277 10.79 -22.53 -10.67
CA ASP A 277 10.81 -21.09 -10.82
C ASP A 277 12.16 -20.51 -10.38
N CYS A 278 12.67 -20.84 -9.19
CA CYS A 278 14.03 -20.46 -8.74
C CYS A 278 15.11 -20.86 -9.75
N VAL A 279 15.04 -22.08 -10.29
CA VAL A 279 15.97 -22.54 -11.34
C VAL A 279 15.94 -21.64 -12.57
N LYS A 280 14.75 -21.30 -13.08
CA LYS A 280 14.61 -20.40 -14.24
C LYS A 280 15.19 -19.02 -13.96
N ILE A 281 14.94 -18.48 -12.77
CA ILE A 281 15.47 -17.17 -12.34
C ILE A 281 17.01 -17.23 -12.33
N CYS A 282 17.60 -18.22 -11.66
CA CYS A 282 19.05 -18.36 -11.56
C CYS A 282 19.70 -18.58 -12.93
N VAL A 283 19.09 -19.35 -13.83
CA VAL A 283 19.61 -19.52 -15.20
C VAL A 283 19.62 -18.18 -15.95
N ALA A 284 18.52 -17.45 -15.93
CA ALA A 284 18.41 -16.16 -16.61
C ALA A 284 19.42 -15.14 -16.07
N LEU A 285 19.52 -15.00 -14.74
CA LEU A 285 20.44 -14.06 -14.11
C LEU A 285 21.91 -14.47 -14.27
N THR A 286 22.21 -15.77 -14.40
CA THR A 286 23.55 -16.24 -14.71
C THR A 286 23.96 -15.86 -16.13
N GLU A 287 23.03 -15.88 -17.08
CA GLU A 287 23.30 -15.40 -18.43
C GLU A 287 23.57 -13.89 -18.45
N THR A 288 22.83 -13.12 -17.66
CA THR A 288 23.07 -11.69 -17.49
C THR A 288 24.47 -11.39 -16.95
N ILE A 289 24.96 -12.11 -15.94
CA ILE A 289 26.34 -11.88 -15.44
C ILE A 289 27.42 -12.37 -16.42
N LYS A 290 27.14 -13.42 -17.22
CA LYS A 290 28.04 -13.90 -18.28
C LYS A 290 28.27 -12.82 -19.32
N ASN A 291 27.21 -12.11 -19.68
CA ASN A 291 27.25 -11.01 -20.63
C ASN A 291 27.60 -9.65 -19.98
N SER A 292 28.09 -9.64 -18.74
CA SER A 292 28.56 -8.45 -18.05
C SER A 292 30.06 -8.55 -17.73
N SER A 293 30.75 -7.41 -17.65
CA SER A 293 32.11 -7.36 -17.08
C SER A 293 32.10 -7.47 -15.56
N TYR A 294 30.97 -7.11 -14.93
CA TYR A 294 30.80 -7.14 -13.49
C TYR A 294 30.65 -8.57 -12.95
N ASN A 295 31.02 -8.76 -11.70
CA ASN A 295 30.87 -10.03 -10.99
C ASN A 295 30.22 -9.79 -9.63
N PRO A 296 29.39 -10.75 -9.14
CA PRO A 296 28.93 -10.74 -7.76
C PRO A 296 30.11 -10.62 -6.80
N TYR A 297 30.08 -9.62 -5.92
CA TYR A 297 31.14 -9.34 -4.97
C TYR A 297 30.72 -9.61 -3.54
N LYS A 298 29.61 -9.04 -3.10
CA LYS A 298 29.08 -9.20 -1.75
C LYS A 298 27.57 -9.37 -1.81
N LEU A 299 27.07 -10.35 -1.09
CA LEU A 299 25.63 -10.63 -0.94
C LEU A 299 25.22 -10.27 0.48
N GLU A 300 23.96 -9.84 0.63
CA GLU A 300 23.36 -9.52 1.93
C GLU A 300 24.19 -8.56 2.77
N ALA A 301 24.75 -7.54 2.12
CA ALA A 301 25.60 -6.55 2.75
C ALA A 301 24.78 -5.70 3.73
N ALA A 302 25.15 -5.75 5.01
CA ALA A 302 24.40 -5.15 6.09
C ALA A 302 25.04 -3.84 6.55
N PHE A 303 24.24 -2.79 6.71
CA PHE A 303 24.69 -1.48 7.21
C PHE A 303 24.38 -1.39 8.69
N TRP A 304 25.39 -1.64 9.53
CA TRP A 304 25.17 -1.79 10.97
C TRP A 304 26.44 -1.60 11.81
N ASN A 305 26.25 -1.03 13.01
CA ASN A 305 27.31 -0.96 14.02
C ASN A 305 27.37 -2.28 14.81
N GLY A 306 28.20 -3.21 14.33
CA GLY A 306 28.52 -4.47 15.00
C GLY A 306 28.34 -5.71 14.12
N SER A 307 28.71 -6.87 14.65
CA SER A 307 28.69 -8.15 13.91
C SER A 307 27.39 -8.94 14.04
N THR A 308 26.42 -8.45 14.82
CA THR A 308 25.13 -9.13 15.05
C THR A 308 23.94 -8.18 14.92
N ASP A 309 22.84 -8.70 14.37
CA ASP A 309 21.56 -8.00 14.30
C ASP A 309 20.91 -7.83 15.70
N ARG A 310 19.68 -7.31 15.76
CA ARG A 310 18.93 -7.14 17.03
C ARG A 310 18.51 -8.45 17.69
N GLN A 311 18.45 -9.53 16.93
CA GLN A 311 18.04 -10.87 17.37
C GLN A 311 19.26 -11.71 17.77
N GLY A 312 20.48 -11.18 17.59
CA GLY A 312 21.73 -11.86 17.90
C GLY A 312 22.31 -12.67 16.74
N ASN A 313 21.69 -12.63 15.55
CA ASN A 313 22.16 -13.35 14.38
C ASN A 313 23.41 -12.68 13.81
N LYS A 314 24.39 -13.48 13.38
CA LYS A 314 25.63 -12.98 12.78
C LYS A 314 25.33 -12.33 11.43
N LEU A 315 25.80 -11.11 11.25
CA LEU A 315 25.72 -10.39 9.98
C LEU A 315 26.93 -10.74 9.10
N LYS A 316 26.70 -10.85 7.79
CA LYS A 316 27.74 -11.00 6.77
C LYS A 316 27.99 -9.64 6.11
N ASN A 317 29.18 -9.45 5.52
CA ASN A 317 29.50 -8.29 4.67
C ASN A 317 29.07 -6.94 5.29
N VAL A 318 29.47 -6.70 6.54
CA VAL A 318 29.00 -5.54 7.31
C VAL A 318 29.74 -4.27 6.88
N TYR A 319 28.95 -3.25 6.56
CA TYR A 319 29.34 -1.88 6.27
C TYR A 319 28.98 -0.97 7.44
N LYS A 320 29.76 0.10 7.61
CA LYS A 320 29.42 1.18 8.52
C LYS A 320 28.11 1.84 8.06
N PRO A 321 27.12 2.01 8.96
CA PRO A 321 25.89 2.69 8.61
C PRO A 321 26.16 4.18 8.39
N LEU A 322 25.36 4.80 7.52
CA LEU A 322 25.33 6.26 7.42
C LEU A 322 24.79 6.83 8.74
N THR A 323 25.48 7.83 9.28
CA THR A 323 25.10 8.51 10.52
C THR A 323 24.71 9.95 10.23
N PHE A 324 23.57 10.37 10.76
CA PHE A 324 23.04 11.72 10.61
C PHE A 324 22.87 12.34 11.99
N THR A 325 23.26 13.61 12.14
CA THR A 325 23.15 14.31 13.42
C THR A 325 22.13 15.43 13.29
N ALA A 326 21.01 15.31 13.99
CA ALA A 326 19.96 16.32 14.05
C ALA A 326 19.61 16.60 15.51
N ASP A 327 19.37 17.87 15.85
CA ASP A 327 18.98 18.33 17.20
C ASP A 327 19.86 17.76 18.34
N GLY A 328 21.17 17.68 18.11
CA GLY A 328 22.16 17.17 19.07
C GLY A 328 22.14 15.64 19.28
N ARG A 329 21.39 14.89 18.47
CA ARG A 329 21.33 13.42 18.51
C ARG A 329 21.83 12.83 17.20
N THR A 330 22.68 11.80 17.31
CA THR A 330 23.15 11.05 16.15
C THR A 330 22.31 9.80 15.95
N VAL A 331 21.71 9.68 14.77
CA VAL A 331 20.88 8.54 14.35
C VAL A 331 21.60 7.76 13.25
N SER A 332 21.73 6.45 13.44
CA SER A 332 22.35 5.55 12.44
C SER A 332 21.30 4.95 11.52
N LEU A 333 21.50 5.04 10.22
CA LEU A 333 20.63 4.43 9.21
C LEU A 333 21.05 2.98 8.96
N ARG A 334 20.22 2.04 9.43
CA ARG A 334 20.46 0.60 9.23
C ARG A 334 19.80 0.07 7.97
N GLY A 335 20.31 -1.05 7.50
CA GLY A 335 19.87 -1.61 6.23
C GLY A 335 20.51 -2.90 5.83
N LYS A 336 20.01 -3.43 4.72
CA LYS A 336 20.59 -4.56 4.01
C LYS A 336 20.38 -4.34 2.52
N ILE A 337 21.41 -4.65 1.73
CA ILE A 337 21.33 -4.70 0.27
C ILE A 337 21.60 -6.14 -0.18
N ASP A 338 20.76 -6.65 -1.07
CA ASP A 338 20.78 -8.07 -1.43
C ASP A 338 22.07 -8.42 -2.17
N ARG A 339 22.52 -7.56 -3.10
CA ARG A 339 23.69 -7.86 -3.94
C ARG A 339 24.46 -6.62 -4.38
N ILE A 340 25.78 -6.71 -4.32
CA ILE A 340 26.75 -5.75 -4.82
C ILE A 340 27.61 -6.45 -5.88
N ASP A 341 27.71 -5.84 -7.05
CA ASP A 341 28.54 -6.32 -8.15
C ASP A 341 29.63 -5.31 -8.46
N VAL A 342 30.82 -5.81 -8.82
CA VAL A 342 32.01 -4.96 -9.06
C VAL A 342 32.70 -5.30 -10.38
N PHE A 343 33.28 -4.27 -10.98
CA PHE A 343 34.25 -4.37 -12.07
C PHE A 343 35.31 -3.30 -11.85
N GLU A 344 36.56 -3.71 -11.62
CA GLU A 344 37.66 -2.80 -11.24
C GLU A 344 37.28 -1.92 -10.03
N ASN A 345 37.26 -0.59 -10.21
CA ASN A 345 36.83 0.36 -9.18
C ASN A 345 35.33 0.69 -9.23
N ASN A 346 34.60 0.17 -10.21
CA ASN A 346 33.19 0.46 -10.41
C ASN A 346 32.31 -0.55 -9.67
N PHE A 347 31.13 -0.13 -9.22
CA PHE A 347 30.15 -1.02 -8.63
C PHE A 347 28.71 -0.58 -8.88
N TYR A 348 27.80 -1.54 -8.88
CA TYR A 348 26.37 -1.26 -8.77
C TYR A 348 25.73 -2.15 -7.71
N VAL A 349 24.54 -1.74 -7.26
CA VAL A 349 23.76 -2.49 -6.27
C VAL A 349 22.45 -2.99 -6.83
N ILE A 350 22.04 -4.18 -6.40
CA ILE A 350 20.79 -4.83 -6.76
C ILE A 350 20.00 -5.17 -5.49
N ASP A 351 18.70 -4.92 -5.54
CA ASP A 351 17.71 -5.42 -4.59
C ASP A 351 16.67 -6.23 -5.37
N TYR A 352 16.43 -7.47 -4.97
CA TYR A 352 15.44 -8.32 -5.60
C TYR A 352 14.03 -7.91 -5.13
N LYS A 353 13.05 -7.94 -6.04
CA LYS A 353 11.65 -7.65 -5.68
C LYS A 353 10.72 -8.71 -6.23
N SER A 354 9.82 -9.22 -5.39
CA SER A 354 8.80 -10.20 -5.79
C SER A 354 7.72 -9.64 -6.72
N TYR A 355 7.76 -8.34 -7.03
CA TYR A 355 6.90 -7.64 -7.98
C TYR A 355 7.70 -6.59 -8.75
N GLY A 356 7.20 -6.16 -9.90
CA GLY A 356 7.77 -5.03 -10.65
C GLY A 356 7.58 -3.72 -9.89
N LYS A 357 8.59 -3.34 -9.09
CA LYS A 357 8.72 -1.99 -8.52
C LYS A 357 9.55 -1.17 -9.51
N ASP A 358 8.95 -0.13 -10.07
CA ASP A 358 9.71 0.89 -10.80
C ASP A 358 10.30 1.88 -9.79
N ILE A 359 11.50 2.37 -10.09
CA ILE A 359 12.10 3.53 -9.42
C ILE A 359 12.14 4.69 -10.41
N SER A 360 11.64 5.85 -10.01
CA SER A 360 11.67 7.07 -10.80
C SER A 360 12.38 8.21 -10.07
N PHE A 361 12.83 9.22 -10.82
CA PHE A 361 13.38 10.45 -10.23
C PHE A 361 12.40 11.09 -9.26
N GLN A 362 11.11 11.00 -9.57
CA GLN A 362 10.04 11.50 -8.74
C GLN A 362 9.99 10.77 -7.39
N ASP A 363 10.15 9.45 -7.38
CA ASP A 363 10.12 8.66 -6.14
C ASP A 363 11.33 8.93 -5.25
N VAL A 364 12.51 9.13 -5.85
CA VAL A 364 13.74 9.54 -5.14
C VAL A 364 13.58 10.95 -4.59
N PHE A 365 13.10 11.88 -5.42
CA PHE A 365 12.90 13.28 -5.06
C PHE A 365 11.96 13.42 -3.85
N PHE A 366 10.88 12.64 -3.80
CA PHE A 366 9.96 12.67 -2.66
C PHE A 366 10.34 11.78 -1.49
N GLY A 367 11.47 11.10 -1.53
CA GLY A 367 11.92 10.24 -0.44
C GLY A 367 11.21 8.87 -0.36
N THR A 368 10.31 8.56 -1.29
CA THR A 368 9.51 7.32 -1.29
C THR A 368 10.25 6.09 -1.84
N ALA A 369 11.38 6.28 -2.52
CA ALA A 369 12.26 5.21 -2.99
C ALA A 369 13.74 5.65 -2.88
N ILE A 370 14.28 5.66 -1.66
CA ILE A 370 15.64 6.11 -1.37
C ILE A 370 16.59 4.99 -0.95
N GLN A 371 16.07 3.77 -0.70
CA GLN A 371 16.84 2.62 -0.23
C GLN A 371 18.13 2.37 -1.02
N LEU A 372 18.01 2.19 -2.33
CA LEU A 372 19.16 1.86 -3.17
C LEU A 372 20.20 2.98 -3.22
N VAL A 373 19.74 4.23 -3.35
CA VAL A 373 20.62 5.41 -3.42
C VAL A 373 21.37 5.59 -2.09
N ALA A 374 20.68 5.46 -0.96
CA ALA A 374 21.30 5.60 0.36
C ALA A 374 22.40 4.54 0.59
N TYR A 375 22.14 3.28 0.23
CA TYR A 375 23.13 2.21 0.40
C TYR A 375 24.29 2.30 -0.59
N MET A 376 24.03 2.71 -1.83
CA MET A 376 25.07 3.03 -2.80
C MET A 376 26.02 4.09 -2.24
N THR A 377 25.49 5.21 -1.72
CA THR A 377 26.29 6.29 -1.10
C THR A 377 27.08 5.81 0.11
N ALA A 378 26.53 4.88 0.90
CA ALA A 378 27.25 4.29 2.04
C ALA A 378 28.46 3.46 1.58
N ILE A 379 28.30 2.63 0.56
CA ILE A 379 29.38 1.80 -0.01
C ILE A 379 30.45 2.67 -0.66
N GLU A 380 30.05 3.68 -1.45
CA GLU A 380 30.94 4.64 -2.09
C GLU A 380 31.88 5.30 -1.06
N LYS A 381 31.31 5.80 0.05
CA LYS A 381 32.08 6.46 1.12
C LYS A 381 33.01 5.53 1.88
N GLU A 382 32.63 4.27 2.09
CA GLU A 382 33.43 3.33 2.87
C GLU A 382 34.54 2.64 2.06
N GLU A 383 34.27 2.29 0.80
CA GLU A 383 35.20 1.50 -0.04
C GLU A 383 35.94 2.36 -1.07
N ASN A 384 35.60 3.66 -1.20
CA ASN A 384 36.16 4.57 -2.21
C ASN A 384 36.02 4.02 -3.65
N LYS A 385 34.90 3.33 -3.91
CA LYS A 385 34.52 2.79 -5.23
C LYS A 385 33.58 3.74 -5.95
N THR A 386 33.60 3.71 -7.28
CA THR A 386 32.75 4.56 -8.12
C THR A 386 31.40 3.90 -8.38
N PRO A 387 30.28 4.49 -7.94
CA PRO A 387 28.97 3.94 -8.22
C PRO A 387 28.63 4.13 -9.70
N THR A 388 28.16 3.07 -10.34
CA THR A 388 27.74 3.08 -11.74
C THR A 388 26.28 2.74 -11.92
N GLY A 389 25.60 2.19 -10.91
CA GLY A 389 24.16 1.98 -10.98
C GLY A 389 23.49 1.46 -9.72
N VAL A 390 22.16 1.53 -9.74
CA VAL A 390 21.28 1.05 -8.68
C VAL A 390 20.06 0.39 -9.32
N PHE A 391 19.68 -0.81 -8.88
CA PHE A 391 18.64 -1.57 -9.55
C PHE A 391 17.69 -2.31 -8.59
N TYR A 392 16.39 -2.18 -8.82
CA TYR A 392 15.41 -3.18 -8.39
C TYR A 392 15.26 -4.23 -9.47
N LEU A 393 15.47 -5.49 -9.12
CA LEU A 393 15.38 -6.61 -10.04
C LEU A 393 14.12 -7.45 -9.73
N PRO A 394 13.08 -7.40 -10.59
CA PRO A 394 11.87 -8.18 -10.39
C PRO A 394 12.15 -9.68 -10.59
N VAL A 395 11.92 -10.46 -9.54
CA VAL A 395 12.04 -11.92 -9.49
C VAL A 395 10.65 -12.59 -9.48
N THR A 396 9.77 -12.11 -10.36
CA THR A 396 8.39 -12.62 -10.50
C THR A 396 8.32 -13.83 -11.42
N VAL A 397 7.53 -14.84 -11.03
CA VAL A 397 7.24 -16.00 -11.90
C VAL A 397 5.73 -16.15 -12.17
N GLY A 398 5.02 -15.02 -12.20
CA GLY A 398 3.58 -15.00 -12.48
C GLY A 398 3.25 -15.38 -13.93
N TYR A 399 2.36 -16.37 -14.09
CA TYR A 399 1.59 -16.54 -15.33
C TYR A 399 0.48 -15.48 -15.37
N LYS A 400 0.80 -14.28 -15.84
CA LYS A 400 -0.24 -13.44 -16.47
C LYS A 400 -0.46 -13.98 -17.88
N ALA A 401 -1.72 -14.02 -18.30
CA ALA A 401 -2.14 -14.46 -19.63
C ALA A 401 -1.30 -13.79 -20.74
N GLN A 402 -1.17 -14.49 -21.87
CA GLN A 402 -0.35 -14.27 -23.08
C GLN A 402 -0.42 -12.87 -23.77
N SER A 403 -0.45 -11.77 -23.02
CA SER A 403 -0.44 -10.41 -23.53
C SER A 403 0.67 -9.62 -22.85
N GLN A 404 1.76 -9.34 -23.59
CA GLN A 404 2.83 -8.36 -23.29
C GLN A 404 3.59 -8.49 -21.95
N ALA A 405 3.26 -9.46 -21.09
CA ALA A 405 3.87 -9.63 -19.77
C ALA A 405 5.11 -10.55 -19.75
N GLU A 406 5.33 -11.34 -20.81
CA GLU A 406 6.53 -12.19 -20.93
C GLU A 406 7.78 -11.37 -21.26
N GLU A 407 7.65 -10.30 -22.05
CA GLU A 407 8.70 -9.33 -22.40
C GLU A 407 9.22 -8.48 -21.21
N LYS A 408 8.83 -8.73 -19.96
CA LYS A 408 9.23 -7.92 -18.79
C LYS A 408 9.82 -8.73 -17.63
N ARG A 409 10.02 -10.04 -17.80
CA ARG A 409 10.58 -10.89 -16.75
C ARG A 409 12.09 -10.62 -16.65
N PHE A 410 12.60 -10.36 -15.44
CA PHE A 410 14.03 -10.12 -15.16
C PHE A 410 14.62 -8.80 -15.67
N HIS A 411 13.78 -7.80 -15.93
CA HIS A 411 14.25 -6.48 -16.36
C HIS A 411 14.56 -5.62 -15.14
N ALA A 412 15.82 -5.23 -14.99
CA ALA A 412 16.22 -4.37 -13.89
C ALA A 412 15.64 -2.95 -14.09
N ASN A 413 15.03 -2.42 -13.04
CA ASN A 413 14.52 -1.06 -12.98
C ASN A 413 15.39 -0.23 -12.07
N GLY A 414 16.01 0.82 -12.59
CA GLY A 414 17.09 1.47 -11.89
C GLY A 414 17.60 2.73 -12.53
N PHE A 415 18.67 3.27 -11.94
CA PHE A 415 19.50 4.30 -12.57
C PHE A 415 20.89 3.74 -12.85
N PHE A 416 21.51 4.19 -13.93
CA PHE A 416 22.88 3.78 -14.27
C PHE A 416 23.60 4.85 -15.09
N ASP A 417 24.93 4.81 -15.04
CA ASP A 417 25.80 5.72 -15.78
C ASP A 417 25.68 5.46 -17.29
N CYS A 418 25.21 6.48 -18.02
CA CYS A 418 24.95 6.42 -19.45
C CYS A 418 26.18 6.63 -20.34
N SER A 419 27.36 6.87 -19.76
CA SER A 419 28.61 6.87 -20.52
C SER A 419 28.80 5.51 -21.20
N TYR A 420 29.21 5.55 -22.47
CA TYR A 420 29.39 4.34 -23.27
C TYR A 420 30.27 3.31 -22.57
N GLU A 421 31.38 3.76 -21.98
CA GLU A 421 32.35 2.92 -21.27
C GLU A 421 31.66 2.12 -20.16
N LYS A 422 30.96 2.80 -19.24
CA LYS A 422 30.30 2.16 -18.10
C LYS A 422 29.13 1.27 -18.52
N ALA A 423 28.36 1.70 -19.50
CA ALA A 423 27.28 0.88 -20.02
C ALA A 423 27.80 -0.39 -20.71
N ALA A 424 28.87 -0.30 -21.50
CA ALA A 424 29.48 -1.44 -22.19
C ALA A 424 30.24 -2.40 -21.23
N GLU A 425 30.64 -1.91 -20.05
CA GLU A 425 31.08 -2.77 -18.95
C GLU A 425 29.91 -3.55 -18.33
N MET A 426 28.74 -2.92 -18.15
CA MET A 426 27.56 -3.57 -17.60
C MET A 426 26.96 -4.60 -18.56
N GLU A 427 26.99 -4.30 -19.86
CA GLU A 427 26.36 -5.09 -20.92
C GLU A 427 27.33 -5.21 -22.10
N ASN A 428 28.05 -6.34 -22.18
CA ASN A 428 29.13 -6.54 -23.13
C ASN A 428 28.64 -6.53 -24.59
N SER A 429 27.36 -6.80 -24.84
CA SER A 429 26.77 -6.69 -26.19
C SER A 429 26.79 -5.26 -26.76
N LEU A 430 27.00 -4.25 -25.91
CA LEU A 430 27.16 -2.86 -26.35
C LEU A 430 28.54 -2.56 -26.93
N ARG A 431 29.56 -3.41 -26.73
CA ARG A 431 30.95 -3.11 -27.13
C ARG A 431 31.16 -2.94 -28.63
N ASP A 432 30.22 -3.41 -29.44
CA ASP A 432 30.26 -3.33 -30.91
C ASP A 432 29.52 -2.11 -31.49
N LEU A 433 28.96 -1.24 -30.64
CA LEU A 433 28.26 -0.02 -31.05
C LEU A 433 29.24 1.04 -31.60
N LYS A 434 28.88 1.64 -32.74
CA LYS A 434 29.60 2.77 -33.33
C LYS A 434 28.86 4.09 -33.11
N VAL A 435 29.62 5.18 -33.00
CA VAL A 435 29.08 6.56 -32.92
C VAL A 435 28.15 6.83 -34.11
N GLY A 436 26.94 7.33 -33.85
CA GLY A 436 25.92 7.60 -34.87
C GLY A 436 25.16 6.38 -35.41
N GLN A 437 25.51 5.15 -34.98
CA GLN A 437 24.77 3.94 -35.36
C GLN A 437 23.48 3.86 -34.54
N LYS A 438 22.33 3.95 -35.23
CA LYS A 438 21.04 3.59 -34.63
C LYS A 438 20.99 2.09 -34.43
N VAL A 439 20.70 1.64 -33.21
CA VAL A 439 20.47 0.22 -32.94
C VAL A 439 19.10 -0.13 -33.46
N SER A 440 19.03 -0.84 -34.60
CA SER A 440 17.76 -1.40 -35.07
C SER A 440 17.26 -2.44 -34.07
N GLY A 441 15.95 -2.59 -33.90
CA GLY A 441 15.33 -3.65 -33.08
C GLY A 441 15.81 -5.09 -33.40
N LYS A 442 16.49 -5.29 -34.52
CA LYS A 442 17.15 -6.54 -34.91
C LYS A 442 18.45 -6.85 -34.17
N PHE A 443 19.19 -5.86 -33.67
CA PHE A 443 20.39 -6.09 -32.85
C PHE A 443 20.03 -6.76 -31.51
N LEU A 444 18.84 -6.44 -30.96
CA LEU A 444 18.28 -7.05 -29.75
C LEU A 444 17.89 -8.53 -29.92
N LYS A 445 17.53 -8.96 -31.13
CA LYS A 445 17.11 -10.35 -31.38
C LYS A 445 18.26 -11.36 -31.35
N ASN A 446 19.50 -10.90 -31.48
CA ASN A 446 20.66 -11.78 -31.56
C ASN A 446 21.51 -11.82 -30.27
N SER A 447 21.28 -10.93 -29.29
CA SER A 447 22.14 -10.83 -28.10
C SER A 447 21.58 -11.47 -26.82
N PHE A 448 20.29 -11.85 -26.75
CA PHE A 448 19.74 -12.56 -25.58
C PHE A 448 18.57 -13.48 -25.97
N THR A 449 18.87 -14.71 -26.36
CA THR A 449 17.90 -15.81 -26.30
C THR A 449 18.64 -17.11 -25.97
N ALA A 450 18.68 -17.47 -24.68
CA ALA A 450 18.85 -18.86 -24.31
C ALA A 450 17.57 -19.59 -24.76
N LYS A 451 17.62 -20.23 -25.95
CA LYS A 451 16.62 -21.21 -26.35
C LYS A 451 16.67 -22.35 -25.34
N THR A 452 15.80 -22.32 -24.33
CA THR A 452 15.54 -23.52 -23.55
C THR A 452 14.87 -24.51 -24.48
N VAL A 453 15.62 -25.55 -24.86
CA VAL A 453 15.12 -26.65 -25.68
C VAL A 453 14.11 -27.44 -24.86
N LYS A 454 12.83 -26.98 -24.85
CA LYS A 454 11.60 -27.79 -24.90
C LYS A 454 10.30 -27.04 -24.58
N ASP A 455 10.34 -25.78 -24.15
CA ASP A 455 9.13 -24.97 -24.00
C ASP A 455 9.34 -23.63 -24.72
N ASN A 456 8.42 -23.25 -25.60
CA ASN A 456 8.45 -22.01 -26.40
C ASN A 456 8.31 -20.72 -25.56
N SER A 457 8.99 -20.60 -24.42
CA SER A 457 9.06 -19.38 -23.62
C SER A 457 10.50 -18.90 -23.54
N GLU A 458 10.81 -17.83 -24.27
CA GLU A 458 12.09 -17.13 -24.22
C GLU A 458 12.14 -16.33 -22.90
N ALA A 459 13.17 -16.55 -22.08
CA ALA A 459 13.43 -15.75 -20.88
C ALA A 459 14.83 -15.17 -20.99
N ALA A 460 14.92 -13.89 -21.36
CA ALA A 460 16.12 -13.07 -21.34
C ALA A 460 16.11 -12.21 -20.06
N GLY A 461 17.26 -12.01 -19.42
CA GLY A 461 17.41 -11.06 -18.32
C GLY A 461 18.27 -9.87 -18.76
N GLU A 462 17.74 -8.66 -18.63
CA GLU A 462 18.38 -7.41 -19.07
C GLU A 462 18.60 -6.48 -17.86
N ILE A 463 19.85 -6.10 -17.57
CA ILE A 463 20.16 -5.07 -16.55
C ILE A 463 20.00 -3.66 -17.13
N VAL A 464 20.43 -3.45 -18.38
CA VAL A 464 20.30 -2.16 -19.07
C VAL A 464 18.98 -2.17 -19.85
N ARG A 465 17.95 -1.52 -19.27
CA ARG A 465 16.52 -1.56 -19.67
C ARG A 465 16.17 -1.34 -21.15
N ALA A 466 17.06 -0.86 -22.01
CA ALA A 466 16.67 -0.57 -23.39
C ALA A 466 17.90 -0.29 -24.24
N LEU A 467 18.28 -1.24 -25.08
CA LEU A 467 18.41 -0.87 -26.49
C LEU A 467 16.97 -0.86 -27.03
N ASN A 468 16.43 0.30 -27.36
CA ASN A 468 15.20 0.37 -28.15
C ASN A 468 15.60 0.81 -29.57
N GLU A 469 14.68 0.84 -30.54
CA GLU A 469 15.04 1.25 -31.91
C GLU A 469 15.61 2.68 -32.02
N LYS A 470 15.55 3.46 -30.93
CA LYS A 470 16.06 4.82 -30.81
C LYS A 470 17.37 4.93 -30.02
N THR A 471 17.92 3.85 -29.49
CA THR A 471 19.22 3.91 -28.85
C THR A 471 20.33 4.12 -29.87
N GLY A 472 21.17 5.09 -29.56
CA GLY A 472 22.36 5.42 -30.30
C GLY A 472 23.31 6.19 -29.39
N LEU A 473 24.58 6.17 -29.76
CA LEU A 473 25.60 7.03 -29.17
C LEU A 473 25.47 8.42 -29.78
N ASP A 474 25.42 9.43 -28.93
CA ASP A 474 25.55 10.81 -29.38
C ASP A 474 27.01 11.22 -29.57
N GLU A 475 27.21 12.50 -29.90
CA GLU A 475 28.54 13.06 -30.19
C GLU A 475 29.44 13.11 -28.94
N ASP A 476 28.84 13.08 -27.74
CA ASP A 476 29.53 13.08 -26.45
C ASP A 476 29.82 11.65 -25.94
N CYS A 477 29.59 10.63 -26.77
CA CYS A 477 29.69 9.21 -26.40
C CYS A 477 28.75 8.81 -25.24
N GLU A 478 27.61 9.50 -25.10
CA GLU A 478 26.55 9.16 -24.17
C GLU A 478 25.44 8.35 -24.86
N LEU A 479 24.89 7.36 -24.16
CA LEU A 479 23.77 6.58 -24.66
C LEU A 479 22.48 7.40 -24.57
N LYS A 480 21.90 7.75 -25.72
CA LYS A 480 20.56 8.32 -25.79
C LYS A 480 19.49 7.25 -25.59
N ILE A 481 19.12 7.03 -24.34
CA ILE A 481 18.05 6.09 -23.98
C ILE A 481 16.79 6.87 -23.66
N THR A 482 15.79 6.72 -24.52
CA THR A 482 14.45 7.29 -24.27
C THR A 482 13.71 6.41 -23.27
N GLY A 483 13.60 6.87 -22.02
CA GLY A 483 12.59 6.39 -21.07
C GLY A 483 13.03 5.46 -19.94
N SER A 484 14.31 5.33 -19.61
CA SER A 484 14.69 4.44 -18.49
C SER A 484 16.09 4.64 -17.93
N GLY A 485 16.19 5.29 -16.76
CA GLY A 485 17.30 5.11 -15.81
C GLY A 485 18.68 5.67 -16.18
N ALA A 486 18.97 5.85 -17.46
CA ALA A 486 20.25 6.33 -17.95
C ALA A 486 20.49 7.78 -17.48
N VAL A 487 21.59 7.99 -16.76
CA VAL A 487 21.99 9.28 -16.20
C VAL A 487 23.49 9.47 -16.32
N LYS A 488 23.97 10.72 -16.35
CA LYS A 488 25.40 10.98 -16.17
C LYS A 488 25.82 10.54 -14.77
N GLY A 489 27.03 10.01 -14.60
CA GLY A 489 27.55 9.59 -13.30
C GLY A 489 27.48 10.69 -12.22
N SER A 490 27.67 11.95 -12.60
CA SER A 490 27.52 13.10 -11.69
C SER A 490 26.12 13.20 -11.06
N VAL A 491 25.07 12.80 -11.80
CA VAL A 491 23.69 12.79 -11.30
C VAL A 491 23.50 11.70 -10.24
N LEU A 492 24.14 10.53 -10.36
CA LEU A 492 24.10 9.49 -9.33
C LEU A 492 24.70 9.99 -8.01
N SER A 493 25.84 10.68 -8.07
CA SER A 493 26.45 11.30 -6.89
C SER A 493 25.56 12.40 -6.30
N SER A 494 25.00 13.29 -7.14
CA SER A 494 24.06 14.33 -6.68
C SER A 494 22.78 13.76 -6.05
N MET A 495 22.27 12.64 -6.54
CA MET A 495 21.17 11.91 -5.89
C MET A 495 21.55 11.45 -4.48
N GLY A 496 22.78 10.94 -4.29
CA GLY A 496 23.29 10.53 -2.99
C GLY A 496 23.37 11.68 -1.97
N ASP A 497 23.85 12.84 -2.41
CA ASP A 497 23.91 14.05 -1.58
C ASP A 497 22.51 14.55 -1.21
N TYR A 498 21.60 14.58 -2.18
CA TYR A 498 20.21 14.98 -1.93
C TYR A 498 19.48 14.02 -0.98
N VAL A 499 19.62 12.71 -1.20
CA VAL A 499 19.04 11.69 -0.31
C VAL A 499 19.59 11.84 1.11
N SER A 500 20.88 12.17 1.26
CA SER A 500 21.47 12.42 2.59
C SER A 500 20.78 13.61 3.30
N LYS A 501 20.53 14.71 2.59
CA LYS A 501 19.78 15.87 3.13
C LYS A 501 18.33 15.52 3.47
N LEU A 502 17.65 14.77 2.60
CA LEU A 502 16.28 14.31 2.84
C LEU A 502 16.20 13.47 4.12
N VAL A 503 17.13 12.52 4.29
CA VAL A 503 17.18 11.66 5.47
C VAL A 503 17.38 12.50 6.74
N GLU A 504 18.27 13.49 6.72
CA GLU A 504 18.50 14.41 7.83
C GLU A 504 17.25 15.22 8.19
N LYS A 505 16.57 15.80 7.19
CA LYS A 505 15.29 16.51 7.37
C LYS A 505 14.24 15.59 8.00
N ALA A 506 14.06 14.38 7.47
CA ALA A 506 13.09 13.42 8.00
C ALA A 506 13.42 13.01 9.44
N ILE A 507 14.70 12.82 9.77
CA ILE A 507 15.11 12.51 11.15
C ILE A 507 14.75 13.65 12.11
N SER A 508 14.98 14.91 11.72
CA SER A 508 14.60 16.06 12.55
C SER A 508 13.07 16.16 12.70
N GLU A 509 12.30 16.03 11.61
CA GLU A 509 10.84 16.14 11.69
C GLU A 509 10.19 14.99 12.48
N ILE A 510 10.65 13.75 12.27
CA ILE A 510 10.21 12.57 13.04
C ILE A 510 10.64 12.71 14.50
N GLY A 511 11.88 13.11 14.75
CA GLY A 511 12.43 13.31 16.08
C GLY A 511 11.70 14.41 16.87
N GLY A 512 11.28 15.47 16.16
CA GLY A 512 10.39 16.51 16.65
C GLY A 512 8.94 16.06 16.83
N GLY A 513 8.59 14.84 16.41
CA GLY A 513 7.28 14.23 16.66
C GLY A 513 6.20 14.59 15.64
N TYR A 514 6.53 15.02 14.43
CA TYR A 514 5.52 15.35 13.41
C TYR A 514 4.80 14.09 12.89
N VAL A 515 3.47 14.03 13.03
CA VAL A 515 2.63 12.86 12.72
C VAL A 515 1.34 13.21 11.96
N GLU A 516 1.31 14.36 11.28
CA GLU A 516 0.12 14.78 10.53
C GLU A 516 -0.25 13.80 9.40
N ALA A 517 -1.56 13.65 9.16
CA ALA A 517 -2.09 12.86 8.04
C ALA A 517 -1.91 13.59 6.69
N LYS A 518 -0.69 13.58 6.17
CA LYS A 518 -0.31 14.29 4.94
C LYS A 518 0.28 13.34 3.89
N PRO A 519 -0.56 12.53 3.22
CA PRO A 519 -0.12 11.48 2.31
C PRO A 519 0.35 12.01 0.96
N THR A 520 1.19 11.24 0.25
CA THR A 520 1.39 11.38 -1.19
C THR A 520 0.19 10.83 -1.97
N GLN A 521 0.03 11.17 -3.25
CA GLN A 521 -1.18 10.88 -4.05
C GLN A 521 -1.62 9.40 -4.07
N LYS A 522 -0.69 8.45 -3.88
CA LYS A 522 -0.96 7.00 -3.90
C LYS A 522 -0.72 6.30 -2.57
N ALA A 523 -0.28 7.01 -1.52
CA ALA A 523 0.06 6.37 -0.25
C ALA A 523 -1.15 5.69 0.40
N CYS A 524 -2.35 6.25 0.24
CA CYS A 524 -3.58 5.73 0.84
C CYS A 524 -4.10 4.44 0.18
N ASP A 525 -3.72 4.15 -1.07
CA ASP A 525 -4.20 2.97 -1.80
C ASP A 525 -3.65 1.67 -1.20
N PHE A 526 -2.43 1.73 -0.68
CA PHE A 526 -1.72 0.61 -0.06
C PHE A 526 -1.52 0.81 1.45
N CYS A 527 -2.32 1.68 2.07
CA CYS A 527 -2.20 1.98 3.50
C CYS A 527 -2.99 0.99 4.34
N ASP A 528 -2.26 0.17 5.10
CA ASP A 528 -2.81 -0.80 6.04
C ASP A 528 -3.62 -0.19 7.20
N TYR A 529 -3.47 1.12 7.42
CA TYR A 529 -4.10 1.84 8.52
C TYR A 529 -5.24 2.76 8.04
N LYS A 530 -5.71 2.60 6.80
CA LYS A 530 -6.76 3.45 6.22
C LYS A 530 -8.01 3.49 7.09
N ASP A 531 -8.44 2.34 7.61
CA ASP A 531 -9.66 2.21 8.42
C ASP A 531 -9.57 2.93 9.78
N ILE A 532 -8.36 3.05 10.34
CA ILE A 532 -8.13 3.73 11.63
C ILE A 532 -7.65 5.18 11.48
N CYS A 533 -7.29 5.60 10.26
CA CYS A 533 -6.87 6.98 9.98
C CYS A 533 -8.03 7.99 10.22
N GLN A 534 -9.26 7.60 9.89
CA GLN A 534 -10.51 8.37 10.12
C GLN A 534 -10.53 9.82 9.58
N LYS A 535 -9.52 10.23 8.79
CA LYS A 535 -9.44 11.52 8.11
C LYS A 535 -10.26 11.50 6.82
N THR A 536 -11.30 12.32 6.77
CA THR A 536 -12.19 12.45 5.62
C THR A 536 -11.69 13.47 4.59
N ASP A 537 -11.01 14.53 5.05
CA ASP A 537 -10.44 15.59 4.21
C ASP A 537 -8.92 15.52 4.24
N LEU A 538 -8.35 14.71 3.33
CA LEU A 538 -6.90 14.55 3.21
C LEU A 538 -6.30 15.64 2.33
N THR A 539 -5.33 16.39 2.89
CA THR A 539 -4.49 17.29 2.12
C THR A 539 -3.30 16.51 1.57
N TYR A 540 -3.32 16.22 0.27
CA TYR A 540 -2.21 15.56 -0.40
C TYR A 540 -1.02 16.51 -0.57
N ARG A 541 0.18 15.98 -0.40
CA ARG A 541 1.41 16.71 -0.71
C ARG A 541 1.41 17.07 -2.20
N LYS A 542 1.59 18.35 -2.51
CA LYS A 542 1.79 18.83 -3.88
C LYS A 542 3.25 18.61 -4.25
N HIS A 543 3.46 18.18 -5.48
CA HIS A 543 4.70 17.59 -5.91
C HIS A 543 5.04 18.12 -7.30
N PRO A 544 6.19 18.80 -7.50
CA PRO A 544 6.65 19.14 -8.84
C PRO A 544 6.88 17.87 -9.67
N LYS A 545 6.79 18.00 -11.00
CA LYS A 545 7.19 16.91 -11.90
C LYS A 545 8.71 16.95 -12.04
N VAL A 546 9.36 15.90 -11.58
CA VAL A 546 10.83 15.77 -11.60
C VAL A 546 11.23 14.60 -12.50
N GLY A 547 12.10 14.90 -13.47
CA GLY A 547 12.74 13.99 -14.41
C GLY A 547 14.26 14.13 -14.35
N ALA A 548 14.97 13.47 -15.27
CA ALA A 548 16.44 13.46 -15.26
C ALA A 548 17.03 14.86 -15.51
N GLU A 549 16.44 15.57 -16.47
CA GLU A 549 16.90 16.86 -16.98
C GLU A 549 16.73 18.02 -15.99
N ASN A 550 15.78 17.93 -15.06
CA ASN A 550 15.48 18.99 -14.10
C ASN A 550 15.69 18.54 -12.64
N PHE A 551 16.22 17.34 -12.39
CA PHE A 551 16.45 16.85 -11.03
C PHE A 551 17.34 17.81 -10.22
N ALA A 552 18.47 18.24 -10.78
CA ALA A 552 19.40 19.15 -10.13
C ALA A 552 18.74 20.51 -9.79
N VAL A 553 18.01 21.09 -10.76
CA VAL A 553 17.29 22.36 -10.56
C VAL A 553 16.20 22.22 -9.49
N ALA A 554 15.41 21.15 -9.54
CA ALA A 554 14.37 20.89 -8.55
C ALA A 554 14.95 20.68 -7.14
N VAL A 555 16.13 20.09 -7.03
CA VAL A 555 16.86 19.94 -5.76
C VAL A 555 17.35 21.28 -5.24
N GLU A 556 17.83 22.18 -6.11
CA GLU A 556 18.22 23.54 -5.72
C GLU A 556 17.00 24.34 -5.23
N GLU A 557 15.90 24.35 -5.98
CA GLU A 557 14.65 25.03 -5.63
C GLU A 557 14.00 24.55 -4.32
N GLU A 558 14.14 23.26 -3.96
CA GLU A 558 13.61 22.70 -2.70
C GLU A 558 14.52 23.01 -1.49
N ASN A 559 15.80 23.33 -1.72
CA ASN A 559 16.74 23.69 -0.66
C ASN A 559 16.75 25.19 -0.35
N GLU A 560 16.22 26.03 -1.24
CA GLU A 560 15.94 27.47 -1.02
C GLU A 560 14.65 27.67 -0.22
#